data_AF-A0A497H8R4-F1
#
_entry.id   AF-A0A497H8R4-F1
#
_cell.length_a   1.000
_cell.length_b   1.000
_cell.length_c   1.000
_cell.angle_alpha   90.00
_cell.angle_beta   90.00
_cell.angle_gamma   90.00
#
_symmetry.space_group_name_H-M   'P 1'
#
loop_
_entity.id
_entity.type
_entity.pdbx_description
1 polymer ?
#
loop_
_entity_poly.entity_id
_entity_poly.type
_entity_poly.pdbx_seq_one_letter_code
_entity_poly.pdbx_strand_id
1 'polypeptide(L)'
;MDWFLILLFIVIFIDFNIISAIPKISNYLFNIDFSISRNVFLSSIILSQGISNVPATIFISKFSDNWFAIAYGVNIAGNGFIIGSLANLIAMRLSKDRKIWRDFHKYSIPYLIVTGLLAYILWF
;
A
#
# COMPACT_ATOMS: atom_id res chain seq x y z
N MET A 1 7.80 16.38 -22.19
CA MET A 1 7.50 16.38 -20.74
C MET A 1 6.34 15.43 -20.52
N ASP A 2 6.53 14.37 -19.72
CA ASP A 2 5.48 13.39 -19.44
C ASP A 2 4.46 13.96 -18.46
N TRP A 3 3.51 14.75 -18.98
CA TRP A 3 2.39 15.31 -18.22
C TRP A 3 1.62 14.26 -17.43
N PHE A 4 1.55 13.03 -17.95
CA PHE A 4 0.95 11.90 -17.26
C PHE A 4 1.76 11.44 -16.04
N LEU A 5 3.10 11.59 -16.03
CA LEU A 5 3.94 11.28 -14.86
C LEU A 5 3.71 12.31 -13.74
N ILE A 6 3.60 13.58 -14.13
CA ILE A 6 3.31 14.68 -13.21
C ILE A 6 1.91 14.50 -12.62
N LEU A 7 0.90 14.17 -13.44
CA LEU A 7 -0.44 13.86 -12.95
C LEU A 7 -0.44 12.69 -11.97
N LEU A 8 0.32 11.62 -12.27
CA LEU A 8 0.47 10.48 -11.37
C LEU A 8 1.06 10.92 -10.01
N PHE A 9 2.08 11.77 -10.05
CA PHE A 9 2.67 12.36 -8.85
C PHE A 9 1.62 13.15 -8.05
N ILE A 10 0.85 14.02 -8.71
CA ILE A 10 -0.22 14.80 -8.08
C ILE A 10 -1.29 13.89 -7.46
N VAL A 11 -1.71 12.83 -8.15
CA VAL A 11 -2.72 11.88 -7.66
C VAL A 11 -2.26 11.16 -6.39
N ILE A 12 -0.97 10.88 -6.27
CA ILE A 12 -0.38 10.20 -5.10
C ILE A 12 -0.18 11.16 -3.92
N PHE A 13 -0.12 12.46 -4.20
CA PHE A 13 -0.13 13.55 -3.23
C PHE A 13 -1.54 14.14 -3.00
N ILE A 14 -2.62 13.52 -3.53
CA ILE A 14 -3.99 13.94 -3.24
C ILE A 14 -4.20 13.97 -1.73
N ASP A 15 -4.78 15.08 -1.28
CA ASP A 15 -4.82 15.48 0.12
C ASP A 15 -5.45 14.41 1.02
N PHE A 16 -4.73 14.05 2.06
CA PHE A 16 -5.06 13.00 3.03
C PHE A 16 -6.42 13.20 3.70
N ASN A 17 -6.85 14.46 3.83
CA ASN A 17 -8.17 14.81 4.35
C ASN A 17 -9.31 14.23 3.50
N ILE A 18 -9.11 14.13 2.18
CA ILE A 18 -10.10 13.58 1.25
C ILE A 18 -10.23 12.07 1.45
N ILE A 19 -9.12 11.38 1.75
CA ILE A 19 -9.10 9.92 1.94
C ILE A 19 -9.71 9.53 3.29
N SER A 20 -9.39 10.26 4.36
CA SER A 20 -10.04 10.06 5.67
C SER A 20 -11.53 10.38 5.66
N ALA A 21 -11.98 11.28 4.77
CA ALA A 21 -13.39 11.63 4.62
C ALA A 21 -14.23 10.54 3.93
N ILE A 22 -13.60 9.48 3.40
CA ILE A 22 -14.32 8.35 2.81
C ILE A 22 -14.96 7.51 3.93
N PRO A 23 -16.29 7.39 4.01
CA PRO A 23 -16.99 6.75 5.13
C PRO A 23 -16.59 5.28 5.36
N LYS A 24 -16.18 4.58 4.30
CA LYS A 24 -15.70 3.18 4.40
C LYS A 24 -14.35 3.08 5.10
N ILE A 25 -13.46 4.04 4.88
CA ILE A 25 -12.12 4.05 5.48
C ILE A 25 -12.23 4.44 6.95
N SER A 26 -13.01 5.49 7.26
CA SER A 26 -13.24 5.89 8.66
C SER A 26 -13.88 4.77 9.48
N ASN A 27 -14.93 4.11 8.98
CA ASN A 27 -15.57 2.99 9.69
C ASN A 27 -14.64 1.79 9.89
N TYR A 28 -13.72 1.52 8.96
CA TYR A 28 -12.73 0.46 9.12
C TYR A 28 -11.75 0.80 10.26
N LEU A 29 -11.28 2.05 10.31
CA LEU A 29 -10.33 2.50 11.33
C LEU A 29 -10.91 2.56 12.74
N PHE A 30 -12.17 2.98 12.89
CA PHE A 30 -12.80 3.10 14.21
C PHE A 30 -12.95 1.77 14.94
N ASN A 31 -12.97 0.66 14.21
CA ASN A 31 -13.14 -0.68 14.78
C ASN A 31 -11.80 -1.41 15.02
N ILE A 32 -10.67 -0.77 14.73
CA ILE A 32 -9.35 -1.38 14.83
C ILE A 32 -8.57 -0.79 15.99
N ASP A 33 -8.11 -1.67 16.87
CA ASP A 33 -7.16 -1.31 17.92
C ASP A 33 -5.74 -1.24 17.35
N PHE A 34 -5.24 -0.02 17.16
CA PHE A 34 -3.89 0.27 16.65
C PHE A 34 -2.79 0.17 17.72
N SER A 35 -3.14 -0.12 18.98
CA SER A 35 -2.14 -0.49 20.00
C SER A 35 -1.55 -1.88 19.73
N ILE A 36 -2.26 -2.73 18.98
CA ILE A 36 -1.84 -4.10 18.66
C ILE A 36 -1.00 -4.08 17.37
N SER A 37 0.29 -4.42 17.49
CA SER A 37 1.27 -4.45 16.38
C SER A 37 0.77 -5.22 15.14
N ARG A 38 0.12 -6.36 15.35
CA ARG A 38 -0.45 -7.16 14.27
C ARG A 38 -1.53 -6.42 13.48
N ASN A 39 -2.39 -5.68 14.17
CA ASN A 39 -3.47 -4.93 13.54
C ASN A 39 -2.89 -3.79 12.70
N VAL A 40 -1.84 -3.13 13.21
CA VAL A 40 -1.08 -2.11 12.47
C VAL A 40 -0.51 -2.72 11.18
N PHE A 41 0.19 -3.85 11.29
CA PHE A 41 0.79 -4.55 10.14
C PHE A 41 -0.26 -4.94 9.08
N LEU A 42 -1.35 -5.58 9.47
CA LEU A 42 -2.42 -6.01 8.55
C LEU A 42 -3.13 -4.80 7.91
N SER A 43 -3.42 -3.77 8.70
CA SER A 43 -4.04 -2.53 8.20
C SER A 43 -3.13 -1.81 7.23
N SER A 44 -1.82 -1.75 7.52
CA SER A 44 -0.81 -1.20 6.61
C SER A 44 -0.77 -1.96 5.30
N ILE A 45 -0.89 -3.30 5.30
CA ILE A 45 -0.96 -4.08 4.06
C ILE A 45 -2.20 -3.69 3.26
N ILE A 46 -3.38 -3.75 3.89
CA ILE A 46 -4.67 -3.57 3.22
C ILE A 46 -4.80 -2.15 2.65
N LEU A 47 -4.49 -1.13 3.45
CA LEU A 47 -4.61 0.26 3.02
C LEU A 47 -3.59 0.61 1.93
N SER A 48 -2.36 0.11 2.03
CA SER A 48 -1.32 0.35 1.03
C SER A 48 -1.65 -0.26 -0.34
N GLN A 49 -2.51 -1.28 -0.42
CA GLN A 49 -2.97 -1.80 -1.72
C GLN A 49 -3.84 -0.81 -2.49
N GLY A 50 -4.59 0.05 -1.79
CA GLY A 50 -5.53 0.99 -2.41
C GLY A 50 -5.02 2.43 -2.51
N ILE A 51 -4.18 2.86 -1.56
CA ILE A 51 -3.71 4.25 -1.43
C ILE A 51 -2.26 4.41 -1.92
N SER A 52 -1.52 3.30 -2.04
CA SER A 52 -0.06 3.20 -2.23
C SER A 52 0.77 3.30 -0.93
N ASN A 53 2.00 2.78 -1.01
CA ASN A 53 2.91 2.63 0.13
C ASN A 53 3.23 3.92 0.90
N VAL A 54 3.60 5.01 0.22
CA VAL A 54 4.01 6.26 0.89
C VAL A 54 2.83 6.94 1.62
N PRO A 55 1.69 7.22 0.98
CA PRO A 55 0.52 7.78 1.66
C PRO A 55 -0.04 6.89 2.78
N ALA A 56 -0.07 5.56 2.58
CA ALA A 56 -0.52 4.63 3.61
C ALA A 56 0.39 4.63 4.85
N THR A 57 1.70 4.81 4.66
CA THR A 57 2.67 4.96 5.76
C THR A 57 2.33 6.19 6.60
N ILE A 58 2.20 7.35 5.95
CA ILE A 58 1.86 8.62 6.59
C ILE A 58 0.50 8.56 7.28
N PHE A 59 -0.43 7.79 6.71
CA PHE A 59 -1.78 7.65 7.26
C PHE A 59 -1.80 6.79 8.52
N ILE A 60 -1.24 5.57 8.48
CA ILE A 60 -1.21 4.68 9.64
C ILE A 60 -0.37 5.29 10.77
N SER A 61 0.69 6.05 10.46
CA SER A 61 1.54 6.69 11.49
C SER A 61 0.79 7.74 12.33
N LYS A 62 -0.42 8.17 11.93
CA LYS A 62 -1.30 9.00 12.76
C LYS A 62 -2.02 8.22 13.87
N PHE A 63 -2.10 6.90 13.73
CA PHE A 63 -2.82 6.00 14.64
C PHE A 63 -1.88 5.10 15.46
N SER A 64 -0.62 4.93 15.03
CA SER A 64 0.37 4.10 15.74
C SER A 64 1.80 4.57 15.48
N ASP A 65 2.63 4.53 16.52
CA ASP A 65 4.08 4.80 16.44
C ASP A 65 4.91 3.53 16.14
N ASN A 66 4.27 2.38 15.91
CA ASN A 66 4.95 1.13 15.61
C ASN A 66 5.53 1.14 14.18
N TRP A 67 6.64 1.85 14.01
CA TRP A 67 7.33 2.02 12.73
C TRP A 67 7.68 0.68 12.09
N PHE A 68 8.00 -0.35 12.89
CA PHE A 68 8.36 -1.67 12.38
C PHE A 68 7.17 -2.34 11.68
N ALA A 69 6.00 -2.39 12.34
CA ALA A 69 4.78 -2.94 11.76
C ALA A 69 4.33 -2.18 10.51
N ILE A 70 4.42 -0.86 10.55
CA ILE A 70 4.05 0.00 9.43
C ILE A 70 4.98 -0.26 8.24
N ALA A 71 6.30 -0.18 8.46
CA ALA A 71 7.31 -0.31 7.41
C ALA A 71 7.26 -1.68 6.73
N TYR A 72 7.11 -2.76 7.50
CA TYR A 72 6.95 -4.10 6.92
C TYR A 72 5.65 -4.21 6.13
N GLY A 73 4.53 -3.75 6.70
CA GLY A 73 3.22 -3.88 6.07
C GLY A 73 3.11 -3.14 4.74
N VAL A 74 3.49 -1.86 4.70
CA VAL A 74 3.41 -1.02 3.49
C VAL A 74 4.39 -1.44 2.40
N ASN A 75 5.57 -1.95 2.76
CA ASN A 75 6.56 -2.42 1.77
C ASN A 75 6.16 -3.77 1.16
N ILE A 76 5.66 -4.71 1.98
CA ILE A 76 5.10 -5.96 1.48
C ILE A 76 3.92 -5.66 0.54
N ALA A 77 3.01 -4.77 0.96
CA ALA A 77 1.89 -4.37 0.13
C ALA A 77 2.26 -3.63 -1.15
N GLY A 78 3.34 -2.84 -1.14
CA GLY A 78 3.86 -2.16 -2.32
C GLY A 78 4.21 -3.11 -3.46
N ASN A 79 4.38 -4.41 -3.19
CA ASN A 79 4.62 -5.47 -4.17
C ASN A 79 3.35 -6.26 -4.54
N GLY A 80 2.16 -5.81 -4.15
CA GLY A 80 0.89 -6.48 -4.43
C GLY A 80 0.27 -6.03 -5.75
N PHE A 81 -0.70 -5.12 -5.70
CA PHE A 81 -1.33 -4.57 -6.90
C PHE A 81 -0.45 -3.49 -7.56
N ILE A 82 -0.66 -3.26 -8.86
CA ILE A 82 0.06 -2.23 -9.62
C ILE A 82 -0.09 -0.83 -9.00
N ILE A 83 -1.26 -0.52 -8.44
CA ILE A 83 -1.51 0.76 -7.76
C ILE A 83 -0.89 0.83 -6.35
N GLY A 84 -0.42 -0.29 -5.82
CA GLY A 84 0.12 -0.39 -4.46
C GLY A 84 1.45 0.35 -4.27
N SER A 85 2.18 0.66 -5.34
CA SER A 85 3.38 1.50 -5.26
C SER A 85 3.68 2.28 -6.54
N LEU A 86 4.40 3.39 -6.36
CA LEU A 86 4.99 4.16 -7.46
C LEU A 86 5.93 3.32 -8.33
N ALA A 87 6.74 2.47 -7.70
CA ALA A 87 7.70 1.62 -8.39
C ALA A 87 7.00 0.71 -9.41
N ASN A 88 5.86 0.14 -9.04
CA ASN A 88 5.06 -0.70 -9.95
C ASN A 88 4.57 0.13 -11.15
N LEU A 89 4.00 1.31 -10.92
CA LEU A 89 3.52 2.19 -11.99
C LEU A 89 4.64 2.65 -12.94
N ILE A 90 5.85 2.88 -12.41
CA ILE A 90 7.04 3.19 -13.21
C ILE A 90 7.45 1.98 -14.03
N ALA A 91 7.52 0.77 -13.44
CA ALA A 91 7.83 -0.46 -14.16
C ALA A 91 6.86 -0.73 -15.31
N MET A 92 5.57 -0.46 -15.09
CA MET A 92 4.53 -0.56 -16.11
C MET A 92 4.74 0.41 -17.28
N ARG A 93 5.29 1.60 -17.02
CA ARG A 93 5.62 2.59 -18.07
C ARG A 93 6.88 2.26 -18.84
N LEU A 94 7.89 1.73 -18.15
CA LEU A 94 9.15 1.32 -18.79
C LEU A 94 8.94 0.08 -19.67
N SER A 95 7.95 -0.75 -19.33
CA SER A 95 7.54 -1.84 -20.19
C SER A 95 6.84 -1.35 -21.44
N LYS A 96 7.28 -1.87 -22.59
CA LYS A 96 6.66 -1.62 -23.89
C LYS A 96 5.60 -2.66 -24.25
N ASP A 97 5.41 -3.69 -23.41
CA ASP A 97 4.47 -4.78 -23.65
C ASP A 97 3.15 -4.55 -22.90
N ARG A 98 2.02 -4.68 -23.59
CA ARG A 98 0.67 -4.59 -23.01
C ARG A 98 0.33 -5.76 -22.08
N LYS A 99 1.03 -6.90 -22.19
CA LYS A 99 0.81 -8.10 -21.36
C LYS A 99 1.33 -7.97 -19.93
N ILE A 100 2.21 -6.99 -19.66
CA ILE A 100 2.85 -6.83 -18.35
C ILE A 100 1.84 -6.67 -17.20
N TRP A 101 0.64 -6.14 -17.45
CA TRP A 101 -0.42 -6.08 -16.44
C TRP A 101 -0.77 -7.46 -15.85
N ARG A 102 -0.81 -8.50 -16.69
CA ARG A 102 -1.15 -9.86 -16.27
C ARG A 102 0.05 -10.55 -15.64
N ASP A 103 1.22 -10.41 -16.25
CA ASP A 103 2.44 -11.05 -15.77
C ASP A 103 2.86 -10.47 -14.42
N PHE A 104 2.73 -9.15 -14.23
CA PHE A 104 2.98 -8.50 -12.95
C PHE A 104 2.12 -9.14 -11.85
N HIS A 105 0.79 -9.14 -11.99
CA HIS A 105 -0.11 -9.69 -10.97
C HIS A 105 0.04 -11.20 -10.76
N LYS A 106 0.47 -11.94 -11.80
CA LYS A 106 0.76 -13.37 -11.68
C LYS A 106 1.89 -13.66 -10.68
N TYR A 107 2.91 -12.79 -10.59
CA TYR A 107 4.02 -12.96 -9.66
C TYR A 107 3.84 -12.15 -8.37
N SER A 108 3.26 -10.96 -8.47
CA SER A 108 3.14 -10.00 -7.37
C SER A 108 2.14 -10.47 -6.30
N ILE A 109 1.02 -11.08 -6.70
CA ILE A 109 0.01 -11.58 -5.74
C ILE A 109 0.52 -12.77 -4.92
N PRO A 110 1.11 -13.83 -5.51
CA PRO A 110 1.76 -14.88 -4.73
C PRO A 110 2.88 -14.33 -3.83
N TYR A 111 3.69 -13.39 -4.33
CA TYR A 111 4.74 -12.76 -3.54
C TYR A 111 4.17 -12.03 -2.32
N LEU A 112 3.09 -11.25 -2.50
CA LEU A 112 2.39 -10.56 -1.42
C LEU A 112 1.89 -11.55 -0.36
N ILE A 113 1.25 -12.63 -0.78
CA ILE A 113 0.68 -13.64 0.15
C ILE A 113 1.81 -14.32 0.93
N VAL A 114 2.83 -14.82 0.23
CA VAL A 114 3.94 -15.55 0.87
C VAL A 114 4.71 -14.65 1.83
N THR A 115 5.12 -13.46 1.38
CA THR A 115 5.89 -12.54 2.24
C THR A 115 5.05 -11.96 3.37
N GLY A 116 3.77 -11.68 3.13
CA GLY A 116 2.82 -11.25 4.16
C GLY A 116 2.64 -12.30 5.24
N LEU A 117 2.44 -13.57 4.87
CA LEU A 117 2.31 -14.67 5.82
C LEU A 117 3.61 -14.94 6.57
N LEU A 118 4.75 -14.95 5.88
CA LEU A 118 6.04 -15.14 6.53
C LEU A 118 6.35 -14.02 7.53
N ALA A 119 6.15 -12.76 7.14
CA ALA A 119 6.37 -11.64 8.02
C ALA A 119 5.40 -11.64 9.21
N TYR A 120 4.13 -12.02 8.97
CA TYR A 120 3.15 -12.21 10.04
C TYR A 120 3.65 -13.25 11.05
N ILE A 121 3.97 -14.47 10.59
CA ILE A 121 4.37 -15.58 11.48
C ILE A 121 5.67 -15.29 12.25
N LEU A 122 6.63 -14.61 11.61
CA LEU A 122 7.95 -14.35 12.21
C LEU A 122 7.94 -13.20 13.20
N TRP A 123 7.02 -12.23 13.06
CA TRP A 123 7.09 -10.96 13.80
C TRP A 123 5.80 -10.52 14.51
N PHE A 124 4.65 -11.18 14.32
CA PHE A 124 3.31 -10.76 14.82
C PHE A 124 2.39 -11.92 15.25
#